data_AF-G6EDF6-F1
#
_entry.id   AF-G6EDF6-F1
#
_cell.length_a   1.000
_cell.length_b   1.000
_cell.length_c   1.000
_cell.angle_alpha   90.00
_cell.angle_beta   90.00
_cell.angle_gamma   90.00
#
_symmetry.space_group_name_H-M   'P 1'
#
loop_
_entity.id
_entity.type
_entity.pdbx_description
1 polymer ?
#
loop_
_entity_poly.entity_id
_entity_poly.type
_entity_poly.pdbx_seq_one_letter_code
_entity_poly.pdbx_strand_id
1 'polypeptide(L)'
;MATIARIIEQPSDAPVSGGYRVDISRGQNISRVSSEWFSRPDDERYLSLTDLHASVRRRADQATTRIVESRSVRVEARSEDPELLTLIAPGDDTPIAPTNWSFGQLASLVGAPASYLRTLPAALAGINMQHGLLSHRGEQVKLLQTDDGRTELRAVTGPDYGRYLNSQPVSPTAH
;
A
#
# COMPACT_ATOMS: atom_id res chain seq x y z
N MET A 1 18.46 51.07 -21.61
CA MET A 1 18.22 51.29 -20.17
C MET A 1 17.73 50.00 -19.56
N ALA A 2 18.66 49.22 -19.01
CA ALA A 2 18.45 47.84 -18.55
C ALA A 2 17.78 47.80 -17.17
N THR A 3 16.75 46.96 -17.03
CA THR A 3 16.11 46.67 -15.74
C THR A 3 16.82 45.49 -15.09
N ILE A 4 17.41 45.74 -13.91
CA ILE A 4 18.23 44.80 -13.15
C ILE A 4 17.33 43.77 -12.43
N ALA A 5 17.70 42.50 -12.59
CA ALA A 5 17.16 41.35 -11.88
C ALA A 5 17.40 41.47 -10.36
N ARG A 6 16.34 41.30 -9.56
CA ARG A 6 16.45 41.17 -8.11
C ARG A 6 16.78 39.72 -7.79
N ILE A 7 18.05 39.47 -7.51
CA ILE A 7 18.59 38.20 -7.01
C ILE A 7 17.85 37.83 -5.72
N ILE A 8 17.24 36.65 -5.71
CA ILE A 8 16.76 36.00 -4.49
C ILE A 8 18.02 35.46 -3.80
N GLU A 9 18.47 36.12 -2.72
CA GLU A 9 19.51 35.58 -1.85
C GLU A 9 19.02 34.25 -1.27
N GLN A 10 19.73 33.16 -1.58
CA GLN A 10 19.59 31.90 -0.86
C GLN A 10 20.18 32.07 0.54
N PRO A 11 19.47 31.71 1.62
CA PRO A 11 20.08 31.73 2.95
C PRO A 11 21.13 30.63 3.06
N SER A 12 22.32 31.08 3.48
CA SER A 12 23.57 30.42 3.83
C SER A 12 23.54 28.92 4.19
N ASP A 13 24.49 28.20 3.58
CA ASP A 13 24.93 26.82 3.85
C ASP A 13 25.73 26.71 5.18
N ALA A 14 25.18 27.23 6.28
CA ALA A 14 25.82 27.15 7.58
C ALA A 14 25.43 25.84 8.29
N PRO A 15 26.38 25.12 8.91
CA PRO A 15 26.07 23.92 9.68
C PRO A 15 25.17 24.30 10.87
N VAL A 16 23.97 23.73 10.93
CA VAL A 16 23.04 23.88 12.05
C VAL A 16 23.67 23.29 13.32
N SER A 17 24.24 24.16 14.16
CA SER A 17 25.01 23.78 15.37
C SER A 17 24.18 23.66 16.65
N GLY A 18 22.86 23.53 16.56
CA GLY A 18 21.99 23.40 17.72
C GLY A 18 20.60 22.87 17.38
N GLY A 19 19.95 22.24 18.36
CA GLY A 19 18.60 21.71 18.21
C GLY A 19 17.61 22.79 17.76
N TYR A 20 16.77 22.47 16.76
CA TYR A 20 15.73 23.35 16.27
C TYR A 20 14.71 23.63 17.38
N ARG A 21 14.72 24.84 17.94
CA ARG A 21 13.77 25.27 18.97
C ARG A 21 12.51 25.80 18.29
N VAL A 22 11.41 25.07 18.41
CA VAL A 22 10.09 25.48 17.94
C VAL A 22 9.53 26.58 18.85
N ASP A 23 9.19 27.73 18.28
CA ASP A 23 8.41 28.78 18.97
C ASP A 23 6.91 28.47 18.89
N ILE A 24 6.37 27.95 19.97
CA ILE A 24 4.98 27.48 20.09
C ILE A 24 3.97 28.63 20.00
N SER A 25 4.39 29.88 20.25
CA SER A 25 3.53 31.06 20.19
C SER A 25 3.24 31.55 18.77
N ARG A 26 4.03 31.10 17.79
CA ARG A 26 3.90 31.47 16.37
C ARG A 26 3.19 30.41 15.53
N GLY A 27 2.85 29.27 16.12
CA GLY A 27 2.21 28.14 15.43
C GLY A 27 0.69 28.11 15.60
N GLN A 28 0.00 27.43 14.69
CA GLN A 28 -1.40 27.02 14.85
C GLN A 28 -1.45 25.51 15.09
N ASN A 29 -2.41 25.04 15.89
CA ASN A 29 -2.65 23.61 16.04
C ASN A 29 -3.32 23.06 14.76
N ILE A 30 -2.61 22.20 14.03
CA ILE A 30 -3.14 21.55 12.81
C ILE A 30 -3.53 20.11 13.17
N SER A 31 -4.78 19.91 13.58
CA SER A 31 -5.34 18.58 13.89
C SER A 31 -5.56 17.69 12.67
N ARG A 32 -5.42 18.25 11.46
CA ARG A 32 -5.60 17.54 10.19
C ARG A 32 -4.65 16.35 10.06
N VAL A 33 -3.37 16.54 10.39
CA VAL A 33 -2.35 15.46 10.28
C VAL A 33 -2.70 14.29 11.18
N SER A 34 -3.15 14.56 12.41
CA SER A 34 -3.59 13.51 13.34
C SER A 34 -4.87 12.82 12.86
N SER A 35 -5.80 13.56 12.25
CA SER A 35 -7.05 13.02 11.69
C SER A 35 -6.80 12.16 10.44
N GLU A 36 -5.88 12.60 9.56
CA GLU A 36 -5.43 11.86 8.40
C GLU A 36 -4.68 10.58 8.79
N TRP A 37 -3.86 10.61 9.85
CA TRP A 37 -3.22 9.42 10.38
C TRP A 37 -4.24 8.48 11.02
N PHE A 38 -5.21 9.01 11.77
CA PHE A 38 -6.23 8.20 12.44
C PHE A 38 -7.16 7.49 11.44
N SER A 39 -7.45 8.10 10.29
CA SER A 39 -8.28 7.51 9.25
C SER A 39 -7.54 6.50 8.35
N ARG A 40 -6.22 6.34 8.53
CA ARG A 40 -5.47 5.32 7.79
C ARG A 40 -5.90 3.92 8.22
N PRO A 41 -5.98 2.98 7.26
CA PRO A 41 -6.03 1.56 7.58
C PRO A 41 -4.92 1.12 8.53
N ASP A 42 -5.19 0.09 9.32
CA ASP A 42 -4.26 -0.44 10.33
C ASP A 42 -2.89 -0.81 9.76
N ASP A 43 -2.87 -1.34 8.53
CA ASP A 43 -1.66 -1.73 7.79
C ASP A 43 -0.86 -0.54 7.19
N GLU A 44 -1.36 0.68 7.37
CA GLU A 44 -0.71 1.94 6.96
C GLU A 44 -0.38 2.88 8.13
N ARG A 45 -0.63 2.49 9.39
CA ARG A 45 -0.34 3.30 10.57
C ARG A 45 1.01 2.93 11.20
N TYR A 46 1.94 3.89 11.21
CA TYR A 46 3.27 3.74 11.82
C TYR A 46 3.45 4.75 12.96
N LEU A 47 4.15 4.35 14.03
CA LEU A 47 4.39 5.17 15.23
C LEU A 47 5.62 6.08 15.11
N SER A 48 6.53 5.81 14.16
CA SER A 48 7.70 6.64 13.87
C SER A 48 8.15 6.55 12.41
N LEU A 49 8.96 7.53 11.96
CA LEU A 49 9.59 7.48 10.64
C LEU A 49 10.59 6.33 10.52
N THR A 50 11.26 5.97 11.61
CA THR A 50 12.17 4.81 11.66
C THR A 50 11.39 3.51 11.43
N ASP A 51 10.23 3.36 12.07
CA ASP A 51 9.37 2.18 11.88
C ASP A 51 8.81 2.10 10.46
N LEU A 52 8.40 3.24 9.90
CA LEU A 52 7.99 3.33 8.49
C LEU A 52 9.13 2.91 7.56
N HIS A 53 10.33 3.46 7.75
CA HIS A 53 11.49 3.13 6.92
C HIS A 53 11.87 1.65 7.02
N ALA A 54 11.93 1.10 8.23
CA ALA A 54 12.20 -0.30 8.47
C ALA A 54 11.16 -1.20 7.79
N SER A 55 9.87 -0.88 7.93
CA SER A 55 8.78 -1.63 7.29
C SER A 55 8.88 -1.60 5.77
N VAL A 56 9.11 -0.42 5.18
CA VAL A 56 9.25 -0.27 3.72
C VAL A 56 10.46 -1.02 3.19
N ARG A 57 11.58 -0.99 3.92
CA ARG A 57 12.82 -1.68 3.52
C ARG A 57 12.67 -3.20 3.60
N ARG A 58 12.17 -3.74 4.72
CA ARG A 58 11.89 -5.20 4.83
C ARG A 58 10.97 -5.68 3.73
N ARG A 59 9.90 -4.92 3.47
CA ARG A 59 8.95 -5.20 2.38
C ARG A 59 9.63 -5.28 1.03
N ALA A 60 10.55 -4.37 0.74
CA ALA A 60 11.30 -4.37 -0.51
C ALA A 60 12.22 -5.58 -0.62
N ASP A 61 12.90 -5.95 0.47
CA ASP A 61 13.84 -7.08 0.51
C ASP A 61 13.14 -8.44 0.36
N GLN A 62 11.87 -8.54 0.79
CA GLN A 62 11.06 -9.77 0.79
C GLN A 62 10.02 -9.82 -0.34
N ALA A 63 10.02 -8.83 -1.25
CA ALA A 63 9.02 -8.73 -2.30
C ALA A 63 9.23 -9.80 -3.38
N THR A 64 8.18 -10.57 -3.65
CA THR A 64 8.13 -11.50 -4.77
C THR A 64 6.92 -11.21 -5.65
N THR A 65 7.00 -11.57 -6.93
CA THR A 65 5.87 -11.43 -7.85
C THR A 65 5.58 -12.74 -8.55
N ARG A 66 4.31 -13.00 -8.82
CA ARG A 66 3.86 -14.11 -9.67
C ARG A 66 2.71 -13.67 -10.56
N ILE A 67 2.73 -14.15 -11.81
CA ILE A 67 1.63 -13.94 -12.75
C ILE A 67 0.78 -15.21 -12.72
N VAL A 68 -0.52 -15.04 -12.50
CA VAL A 68 -1.47 -16.14 -12.34
C VAL A 68 -2.76 -15.83 -13.09
N GLU A 69 -3.49 -16.87 -13.48
CA GLU A 69 -4.84 -16.72 -13.98
C GLU A 69 -5.76 -16.24 -12.86
N SER A 70 -6.49 -15.14 -13.06
CA SER A 70 -7.39 -14.53 -12.06
C SER A 70 -8.40 -15.55 -11.52
N ARG A 71 -8.99 -16.37 -12.40
CA ARG A 71 -9.93 -17.44 -12.05
C ARG A 71 -9.32 -18.59 -11.22
N SER A 72 -7.99 -18.71 -11.21
CA SER A 72 -7.28 -19.75 -10.45
C SER A 72 -6.93 -19.32 -9.03
N VAL A 73 -7.07 -18.03 -8.71
CA VAL A 73 -6.92 -17.53 -7.34
C VAL A 73 -8.16 -17.95 -6.54
N ARG A 74 -7.93 -18.71 -5.47
CA ARG A 74 -8.99 -19.12 -4.56
C ARG A 74 -9.10 -18.14 -3.40
N VAL A 75 -10.31 -17.80 -3.01
CA VAL A 75 -10.61 -16.97 -1.85
C VAL A 75 -11.12 -17.86 -0.74
N GLU A 76 -10.50 -17.78 0.43
CA GLU A 76 -10.88 -18.54 1.61
C GLU A 76 -11.23 -17.58 2.75
N ALA A 77 -12.24 -17.95 3.52
CA ALA A 77 -12.58 -17.31 4.77
C ALA A 77 -12.71 -18.40 5.82
N ARG A 78 -12.04 -18.23 6.96
CA ARG A 78 -12.07 -19.25 8.02
C ARG A 78 -13.30 -19.04 8.88
N SER A 79 -14.03 -20.11 9.16
CA SER A 79 -15.17 -20.09 10.10
C SER A 79 -14.74 -19.74 11.53
N GLU A 80 -13.49 -20.04 11.88
CA GLU A 80 -12.88 -19.77 13.19
C GLU A 80 -12.46 -18.29 13.35
N ASP A 81 -12.33 -17.55 12.25
CA ASP A 81 -11.96 -16.14 12.24
C ASP A 81 -12.80 -15.39 11.19
N PRO A 82 -14.01 -14.93 11.58
CA PRO A 82 -15.00 -14.37 10.64
C PRO A 82 -14.58 -13.03 10.03
N GLU A 83 -13.48 -12.43 10.50
CA GLU A 83 -12.93 -11.18 9.99
C GLU A 83 -11.79 -11.41 8.98
N LEU A 84 -11.20 -12.62 8.95
CA LEU A 84 -10.07 -12.92 8.09
C LEU A 84 -10.46 -13.61 6.79
N LEU A 85 -10.11 -12.93 5.70
CA LEU A 85 -10.13 -13.44 4.33
C LEU A 85 -8.70 -13.62 3.83
N THR A 86 -8.41 -14.77 3.24
CA THR A 86 -7.11 -15.09 2.63
C THR A 86 -7.28 -15.56 1.19
N LEU A 87 -6.18 -15.53 0.45
CA LEU A 87 -6.11 -15.97 -0.94
C LEU A 87 -5.14 -17.13 -1.05
N ILE A 88 -5.46 -18.08 -1.91
CA ILE A 88 -4.55 -19.15 -2.31
C ILE A 88 -4.22 -18.98 -3.78
N ALA A 89 -2.93 -18.83 -4.07
CA ALA A 89 -2.43 -18.75 -5.43
C ALA A 89 -2.28 -20.17 -6.01
N PRO A 90 -2.43 -20.36 -7.34
CA PRO A 90 -2.18 -21.66 -7.96
C PRO A 90 -0.75 -22.15 -7.69
N GLY A 91 -0.63 -23.43 -7.31
CA GLY A 91 0.66 -24.10 -7.08
C GLY A 91 1.32 -23.81 -5.72
N ASP A 92 0.65 -23.05 -4.84
CA ASP A 92 1.17 -22.70 -3.52
C ASP A 92 0.01 -22.55 -2.53
N ASP A 93 -0.11 -23.51 -1.61
CA ASP A 93 -1.20 -23.56 -0.62
C ASP A 93 -0.95 -22.64 0.58
N THR A 94 0.11 -21.82 0.57
CA THR A 94 0.36 -20.83 1.62
C THR A 94 -0.72 -19.74 1.59
N PRO A 95 -1.46 -19.51 2.69
CA PRO A 95 -2.47 -18.45 2.75
C PRO A 95 -1.86 -17.06 2.62
N ILE A 96 -2.39 -16.27 1.68
CA ILE A 96 -1.94 -14.90 1.44
C ILE A 96 -3.00 -13.94 1.95
N ALA A 97 -2.65 -13.10 2.91
CA ALA A 97 -3.55 -12.10 3.44
C ALA A 97 -3.55 -10.81 2.60
N PRO A 98 -4.70 -10.33 2.10
CA PRO A 98 -4.75 -9.04 1.42
C PRO A 98 -4.60 -7.88 2.40
N THR A 99 -3.82 -6.89 1.99
CA THR A 99 -3.79 -5.55 2.59
C THR A 99 -5.07 -4.79 2.26
N ASN A 100 -5.34 -3.69 2.95
CA ASN A 100 -6.51 -2.87 2.63
C ASN A 100 -6.46 -2.37 1.17
N TRP A 101 -5.26 -2.02 0.70
CA TRP A 101 -5.01 -1.64 -0.68
C TRP A 101 -5.27 -2.78 -1.67
N SER A 102 -4.65 -3.96 -1.48
CA SER A 102 -4.78 -5.06 -2.44
C SER A 102 -6.17 -5.67 -2.45
N PHE A 103 -6.88 -5.68 -1.31
CA PHE A 103 -8.30 -5.99 -1.25
C PHE A 103 -9.12 -5.06 -2.15
N GLY A 104 -8.85 -3.75 -2.08
CA GLY A 104 -9.48 -2.76 -2.94
C GLY A 104 -9.19 -2.99 -4.42
N GLN A 105 -7.96 -3.41 -4.76
CA GLN A 105 -7.61 -3.78 -6.13
C GLN A 105 -8.35 -5.03 -6.61
N LEU A 106 -8.48 -6.08 -5.78
CA LEU A 106 -9.25 -7.28 -6.11
C LEU A 106 -10.72 -6.98 -6.31
N ALA A 107 -11.32 -6.19 -5.40
CA ALA A 107 -12.71 -5.77 -5.54
C ALA A 107 -12.93 -4.98 -6.85
N SER A 108 -12.02 -4.05 -7.17
CA SER A 108 -12.08 -3.29 -8.43
C SER A 108 -11.91 -4.18 -9.66
N LEU A 109 -11.02 -5.17 -9.60
CA LEU A 109 -10.79 -6.15 -10.66
C LEU A 109 -12.10 -6.87 -11.02
N VAL A 110 -12.89 -7.24 -10.02
CA VAL A 110 -14.15 -7.96 -10.21
C VAL A 110 -15.39 -7.06 -10.31
N GLY A 111 -15.20 -5.74 -10.37
CA GLY A 111 -16.30 -4.77 -10.46
C GLY A 111 -17.14 -4.62 -9.18
N ALA A 112 -16.63 -5.05 -8.03
CA ALA A 112 -17.33 -4.97 -6.75
C ALA A 112 -16.94 -3.71 -5.95
N PRO A 113 -17.88 -3.07 -5.22
CA PRO A 113 -17.57 -1.94 -4.35
C PRO A 113 -16.78 -2.40 -3.11
N ALA A 114 -15.50 -2.02 -3.03
CA ALA A 114 -14.61 -2.44 -1.95
C ALA A 114 -15.08 -1.97 -0.56
N SER A 115 -15.67 -0.76 -0.46
CA SER A 115 -16.20 -0.25 0.81
C SER A 115 -17.33 -1.13 1.33
N TYR A 116 -18.25 -1.55 0.46
CA TYR A 116 -19.34 -2.45 0.81
C TYR A 116 -18.83 -3.83 1.23
N LEU A 117 -17.92 -4.44 0.46
CA LEU A 117 -17.39 -5.76 0.80
C LEU A 117 -16.67 -5.79 2.16
N ARG A 118 -16.03 -4.69 2.58
CA ARG A 118 -15.40 -4.58 3.91
C ARG A 118 -16.39 -4.51 5.07
N THR A 119 -17.67 -4.22 4.81
CA THR A 119 -18.74 -4.25 5.84
C THR A 119 -19.33 -5.64 6.04
N LEU A 120 -19.00 -6.59 5.16
CA LEU A 120 -19.52 -7.94 5.21
C LEU A 120 -18.58 -8.85 6.04
N PRO A 121 -19.13 -9.87 6.71
CA PRO A 121 -18.32 -10.97 7.23
C PRO A 121 -17.42 -11.56 6.15
N ALA A 122 -16.21 -12.01 6.51
CA ALA A 122 -15.21 -12.51 5.59
C ALA A 122 -15.74 -13.60 4.65
N ALA A 123 -16.63 -14.47 5.14
CA ALA A 123 -17.26 -15.52 4.33
C ALA A 123 -18.11 -14.94 3.18
N LEU A 124 -18.92 -13.91 3.46
CA LEU A 124 -19.75 -13.27 2.44
C LEU A 124 -18.90 -12.43 1.49
N ALA A 125 -17.93 -11.68 2.01
CA ALA A 125 -16.98 -10.95 1.17
C ALA A 125 -16.21 -11.91 0.24
N GLY A 126 -15.78 -13.05 0.78
CA GLY A 126 -15.03 -14.08 0.08
C GLY A 126 -15.82 -14.74 -1.03
N ILE A 127 -17.08 -15.14 -0.79
CA ILE A 127 -17.95 -15.71 -1.82
C ILE A 127 -18.19 -14.71 -2.96
N ASN A 128 -18.49 -13.45 -2.63
CA ASN A 128 -18.69 -12.42 -3.65
C ASN A 128 -17.42 -12.17 -4.48
N MET A 129 -16.27 -12.12 -3.82
CA MET A 129 -14.97 -11.93 -4.48
C MET A 129 -14.61 -13.13 -5.36
N GLN A 130 -14.81 -14.36 -4.86
CA GLN A 130 -14.57 -15.59 -5.61
C GLN A 130 -15.45 -15.68 -6.85
N HIS A 131 -16.73 -15.36 -6.74
CA HIS A 131 -17.66 -15.32 -7.87
C HIS A 131 -17.18 -14.35 -8.95
N GLY A 132 -16.72 -13.18 -8.52
CA GLY A 132 -16.14 -12.17 -9.38
C GLY A 132 -14.89 -12.65 -10.12
N LEU A 133 -13.95 -13.29 -9.41
CA LEU A 133 -12.70 -13.81 -9.99
C LEU A 133 -12.95 -14.92 -11.01
N LEU A 134 -13.94 -15.79 -10.77
CA LEU A 134 -14.32 -16.85 -11.71
C LEU A 134 -14.92 -16.30 -13.02
N SER A 135 -15.58 -15.15 -12.94
CA SER A 135 -16.27 -14.50 -14.07
C SER A 135 -15.41 -13.45 -14.79
N HIS A 136 -14.20 -13.19 -14.27
CA HIS A 136 -13.34 -12.12 -14.75
C HIS A 136 -12.71 -12.45 -16.11
N ARG A 137 -12.80 -11.51 -17.07
CA ARG A 137 -12.31 -11.67 -18.45
C ARG A 137 -10.83 -11.37 -18.66
N GLY A 138 -10.19 -10.63 -17.74
CA GLY A 138 -8.75 -10.41 -17.79
C GLY A 138 -8.04 -11.65 -17.26
N GLU A 139 -7.55 -12.49 -18.17
CA GLU A 139 -7.09 -13.83 -17.84
C GLU A 139 -5.99 -13.80 -16.76
N GLN A 140 -4.97 -12.96 -16.91
CA GLN A 140 -3.84 -12.93 -15.99
C GLN A 140 -3.76 -11.68 -15.11
N VAL A 141 -3.29 -11.87 -13.89
CA VAL A 141 -2.94 -10.82 -12.92
C VAL A 141 -1.56 -11.07 -12.33
N LYS A 142 -0.84 -10.00 -12.06
CA LYS A 142 0.40 -10.02 -11.28
C LYS A 142 0.08 -9.79 -9.81
N LEU A 143 0.44 -10.74 -8.98
CA LEU A 143 0.38 -10.65 -7.54
C LEU A 143 1.75 -10.22 -7.02
N LEU A 144 1.78 -9.14 -6.23
CA LEU A 144 2.96 -8.73 -5.47
C LEU A 144 2.77 -9.19 -4.02
N GLN A 145 3.65 -10.05 -3.55
CA GLN A 145 3.59 -10.67 -2.23
C GLN A 145 4.83 -10.33 -1.41
N THR A 146 4.69 -10.29 -0.10
CA THR A 146 5.80 -10.12 0.84
C THR A 146 5.60 -11.05 2.02
N ASP A 147 6.69 -11.56 2.57
CA ASP A 147 6.66 -12.49 3.71
C ASP A 147 7.45 -11.92 4.90
N ASP A 148 6.72 -11.41 5.90
CA ASP A 148 7.27 -10.92 7.18
C ASP A 148 6.57 -11.64 8.35
N GLY A 149 6.62 -12.98 8.35
CA GLY A 149 5.98 -13.85 9.34
C GLY A 149 4.55 -14.26 8.98
N ARG A 150 3.91 -13.51 8.09
CA ARG A 150 2.72 -13.92 7.33
C ARG A 150 2.88 -13.44 5.89
N THR A 151 2.43 -14.23 4.93
CA THR A 151 2.41 -13.79 3.54
C THR A 151 1.30 -12.76 3.33
N GLU A 152 1.68 -11.58 2.87
CA GLU A 152 0.76 -10.50 2.55
C GLU A 152 0.71 -10.23 1.05
N LEU A 153 -0.48 -10.04 0.51
CA LEU A 153 -0.67 -9.51 -0.83
C LEU A 153 -0.62 -7.99 -0.76
N ARG A 154 0.43 -7.41 -1.34
CA ARG A 154 0.66 -5.96 -1.34
C ARG A 154 0.06 -5.26 -2.55
N ALA A 155 -0.08 -5.96 -3.67
CA ALA A 155 -0.76 -5.41 -4.85
C ALA A 155 -1.27 -6.50 -5.79
N VAL A 156 -2.31 -6.15 -6.55
CA VAL A 156 -2.84 -6.90 -7.69
C VAL A 156 -2.90 -5.97 -8.88
N THR A 157 -2.18 -6.30 -9.95
CA THR A 157 -2.08 -5.45 -11.14
C THR A 157 -2.17 -6.29 -12.41
N GLY A 158 -2.24 -5.64 -13.58
CA GLY A 158 -2.05 -6.34 -14.86
C GLY A 158 -0.65 -6.98 -14.96
N PRO A 159 -0.48 -7.99 -15.84
CA PRO A 159 0.76 -8.75 -15.99
C PRO A 159 1.93 -7.88 -16.44
N ASP A 160 1.67 -6.85 -17.25
CA ASP A 160 2.72 -5.97 -17.79
C ASP A 160 3.06 -4.77 -16.88
N TYR A 161 2.37 -4.61 -15.76
CA TYR A 161 2.58 -3.47 -14.88
C TYR A 161 3.94 -3.58 -14.15
N GLY A 162 4.79 -2.57 -14.32
CA GLY A 162 6.04 -2.38 -13.58
C GLY A 162 5.84 -1.50 -12.35
N ARG A 163 6.55 -1.78 -11.24
CA ARG A 163 6.52 -0.99 -10.00
C ARG A 163 7.93 -0.56 -9.59
N TYR A 164 8.04 0.69 -9.16
CA TYR A 164 9.17 1.17 -8.37
C TYR A 164 8.91 0.91 -6.89
N LEU A 165 9.94 0.52 -6.16
CA LEU A 165 9.82 0.24 -4.73
C LEU A 165 9.96 1.55 -3.94
N ASN A 166 9.16 1.71 -2.89
CA ASN A 166 9.22 2.90 -2.03
C ASN A 166 10.58 3.06 -1.31
N SER A 167 11.36 1.97 -1.20
CA SER A 167 12.73 2.01 -0.66
C SER A 167 13.75 2.53 -1.67
N GLN A 168 13.40 2.59 -2.95
CA GLN A 168 14.31 3.04 -3.99
C GLN A 168 14.34 4.56 -4.05
N PRO A 169 15.53 5.17 -4.15
CA PRO A 169 15.63 6.58 -4.46
C PRO A 169 15.07 6.82 -5.87
N VAL A 170 14.16 7.78 -5.99
CA VAL A 170 13.73 8.29 -7.29
C VAL A 170 14.79 9.29 -7.73
N SER A 171 15.66 8.88 -8.65
CA SER A 171 16.56 9.84 -9.29
C SER A 171 15.71 10.81 -10.12
N PRO A 172 15.80 12.13 -9.93
CA PRO A 172 15.21 13.06 -10.87
C PRO A 172 16.00 12.93 -12.17
N THR A 173 15.45 12.24 -13.16
CA THR A 173 15.94 12.38 -14.52
C THR A 173 15.67 13.83 -14.91
N ALA A 174 16.69 14.68 -14.89
CA ALA A 174 16.62 16.00 -15.49
C ALA A 174 16.31 15.80 -16.97
N HIS A 175 15.14 16.28 -17.39
CA HIS A 175 14.80 16.50 -18.81
C HIS A 175 15.38 17.83 -19.26
#